data_AF-A0A6B0BV86-F1
#
_entry.id   AF-A0A6B0BV86-F1
#
_cell.length_a   1.000
_cell.length_b   1.000
_cell.length_c   1.000
_cell.angle_alpha   90.00
_cell.angle_beta   90.00
_cell.angle_gamma   90.00
#
_symmetry.space_group_name_H-M   'P 1'
#
loop_
_entity.id
_entity.type
_entity.pdbx_description
1 polymer ?
#
loop_
_entity_poly.entity_id
_entity_poly.type
_entity_poly.pdbx_seq_one_letter_code
_entity_poly.pdbx_strand_id
1 'polypeptide(L)'
;ELRQSLTTKNYRHYYIHLDESLDKLIGRQETTYQVATDNTQDNRDNQQLNQNTATTNMSIDIQKALDIISDVPLFKRTKQDIHETLTRIDNKLIKIGVFGTFSAGKSSLINALLGEHILVSSPNPTTAATTEISYGDESYITLKSQSQLLDEINAVVEYQDISFSTIEEFINWDLEKLKSHLNKNQLAFIQAVEKHYKLYVNMLENGEKHAINQQELKKWSAEDEYATFVKTVHIALMHDWLKGKIIVDSLGLHSNNQRHTNETEQILTSSDLILYVSYFNHSFTDNDKAFIEHMKDMNQLNENQAFKMVINAADLAESQDDLEAVETYVSDALRQVHLQSDIFAVSSRNALQAEDKGIDQLKQSIQQFVDVESKSILEQQMIHQL
;
A
#
# COMPACT_ATOMS: atom_id res chain seq x y z
N GLU A 1 2.99 36.50 11.86
CA GLU A 1 3.03 35.20 11.16
C GLU A 1 2.59 34.02 12.04
N LEU A 2 3.20 33.74 13.20
CA LEU A 2 2.74 32.65 14.11
C LEU A 2 1.27 32.77 14.59
N ARG A 3 0.77 33.98 14.84
CA ARG A 3 -0.63 34.22 15.22
C ARG A 3 -1.63 33.96 14.09
N GLN A 4 -1.19 34.10 12.84
CA GLN A 4 -1.98 33.86 11.64
C GLN A 4 -2.00 32.36 11.31
N SER A 5 -0.87 31.67 11.49
CA SER A 5 -0.76 30.20 11.44
C SER A 5 -1.68 29.50 12.45
N LEU A 6 -1.78 30.02 13.68
CA LEU A 6 -2.67 29.47 14.72
C LEU A 6 -4.17 29.64 14.42
N THR A 7 -4.54 30.62 13.61
CA THR A 7 -5.94 30.89 13.24
C THR A 7 -6.37 30.15 11.98
N THR A 8 -5.44 29.79 11.10
CA THR A 8 -5.71 29.03 9.86
C THR A 8 -5.53 27.51 9.98
N LYS A 9 -5.13 26.97 11.14
CA LYS A 9 -4.79 25.54 11.37
C LYS A 9 -3.62 25.01 10.52
N ASN A 10 -2.80 25.87 9.91
CA ASN A 10 -1.70 25.49 9.00
C ASN A 10 -0.41 24.96 9.68
N TYR A 11 -0.39 24.76 11.00
CA TYR A 11 0.82 24.32 11.73
C TYR A 11 1.09 22.80 11.66
N ARG A 12 0.35 22.05 10.84
CA ARG A 12 0.62 20.62 10.58
C ARG A 12 1.59 20.35 9.43
N HIS A 13 2.02 21.36 8.68
CA HIS A 13 2.78 21.20 7.43
C HIS A 13 4.25 21.65 7.46
N TYR A 14 4.85 21.86 8.65
CA TYR A 14 6.26 22.27 8.75
C TYR A 14 7.27 21.11 8.85
N TYR A 15 6.83 19.87 8.60
CA TYR A 15 7.71 18.77 8.25
C TYR A 15 7.41 18.40 6.80
N ILE A 16 8.46 18.19 6.01
CA ILE A 16 8.45 17.85 4.58
C ILE A 16 8.41 19.08 3.65
N HIS A 17 9.45 19.91 3.73
CA HIS A 17 9.99 20.58 2.53
C HIS A 17 11.51 20.49 2.57
N LEU A 18 12.03 19.32 2.18
CA LEU A 18 13.33 19.18 1.54
C LEU A 18 13.06 18.26 0.35
N ASP A 19 13.42 18.71 -0.86
CA ASP A 19 13.31 18.04 -2.17
C ASP A 19 12.20 18.48 -3.14
N GLU A 20 11.63 19.68 -2.96
CA GLU A 20 11.11 20.45 -4.10
C GLU A 20 12.25 21.20 -4.79
N SER A 21 13.06 20.53 -5.62
CA SER A 21 13.82 21.17 -6.73
C SER A 21 14.73 20.22 -7.52
N LEU A 22 14.21 19.13 -8.10
CA LEU A 22 14.94 18.41 -9.17
C LEU A 22 14.03 17.89 -10.29
N ASP A 23 13.21 18.76 -10.87
CA ASP A 23 12.51 18.48 -12.14
C ASP A 23 12.97 19.41 -13.28
N LYS A 24 14.29 19.57 -13.39
CA LYS A 24 14.98 20.17 -14.54
C LYS A 24 16.27 19.44 -14.89
N LEU A 25 16.27 18.11 -14.97
CA LEU A 25 17.29 17.38 -15.70
C LEU A 25 16.65 16.27 -16.53
N ILE A 26 16.34 16.62 -17.79
CA ILE A 26 16.32 15.67 -18.89
C ILE A 26 17.74 15.09 -18.96
N GLY A 27 17.91 13.85 -18.49
CA GLY A 27 19.19 13.16 -18.52
C GLY A 27 19.14 11.88 -17.70
N ARG A 28 18.60 10.81 -18.29
CA ARG A 28 18.80 9.44 -17.77
C ARG A 28 20.30 9.14 -17.87
N GLN A 29 21.00 9.08 -16.75
CA GLN A 29 22.36 8.56 -16.71
C GLN A 29 22.35 7.19 -16.06
N GLU A 30 22.90 6.20 -16.77
CA GLU A 30 23.27 4.90 -16.21
C GLU A 30 24.24 5.11 -15.05
N THR A 31 23.98 4.45 -13.93
CA THR A 31 24.85 4.44 -12.76
C THR A 31 26.02 3.48 -13.01
N THR A 32 27.25 3.98 -12.87
CA THR A 32 28.46 3.18 -13.10
C THR A 32 28.68 2.19 -11.96
N TYR A 33 28.52 0.90 -12.27
CA TYR A 33 28.87 -0.21 -11.41
C TYR A 33 30.40 -0.42 -11.35
N GLN A 34 30.96 -0.66 -10.16
CA GLN A 34 32.29 -1.26 -10.01
C GLN A 34 32.18 -2.50 -9.11
N VAL A 35 32.51 -3.66 -9.68
CA VAL A 35 32.66 -4.92 -8.94
C VAL A 35 33.77 -4.75 -7.92
N ALA A 36 33.47 -4.80 -6.64
CA ALA A 36 34.48 -5.01 -5.62
C ALA A 36 34.83 -6.51 -5.60
N THR A 37 35.95 -6.87 -6.23
CA THR A 37 36.60 -8.17 -6.01
C THR A 37 37.37 -8.10 -4.69
N ASP A 38 36.75 -8.51 -3.60
CA ASP A 38 37.50 -8.83 -2.37
C ASP A 38 37.54 -10.34 -2.14
N ASN A 39 38.70 -10.89 -2.49
CA ASN A 39 39.19 -12.17 -2.01
C ASN A 39 39.49 -12.03 -0.51
N THR A 40 38.57 -12.47 0.36
CA THR A 40 38.95 -12.87 1.72
C THR A 40 38.37 -14.24 2.05
N GLN A 41 39.29 -15.11 2.41
CA GLN A 41 39.07 -16.51 2.75
C GLN A 41 38.19 -16.67 3.98
N ASP A 42 37.24 -17.59 3.87
CA ASP A 42 36.76 -18.53 4.87
C ASP A 42 37.39 -18.37 6.28
N ASN A 43 36.56 -17.98 7.25
CA ASN A 43 36.67 -18.49 8.61
C ASN A 43 35.26 -18.76 9.13
N ARG A 44 34.88 -20.03 9.02
CA ARG A 44 33.71 -20.63 9.67
C ARG A 44 33.99 -20.73 11.16
N ASP A 45 33.38 -19.87 11.96
CA ASP A 45 33.20 -20.14 13.39
C ASP A 45 31.73 -20.46 13.66
N ASN A 46 31.49 -21.75 13.91
CA ASN A 46 30.28 -22.29 14.50
C ASN A 46 30.10 -21.69 15.90
N GLN A 47 29.23 -20.69 16.04
CA GLN A 47 28.58 -20.41 17.32
C GLN A 47 27.12 -20.80 17.24
N GLN A 48 26.86 -22.02 17.74
CA GLN A 48 25.53 -22.43 18.17
C GLN A 48 25.07 -21.51 19.30
N LEU A 49 24.33 -20.46 18.95
CA LEU A 49 23.54 -19.71 19.92
C LEU A 49 22.26 -20.49 20.21
N ASN A 50 22.33 -21.29 21.27
CA ASN A 50 21.16 -21.74 22.03
C ASN A 50 20.38 -20.50 22.51
N GLN A 51 19.35 -20.09 21.77
CA GLN A 51 18.34 -19.20 22.31
C GLN A 51 17.26 -20.05 22.98
N ASN A 52 17.39 -20.16 24.31
CA ASN A 52 16.26 -20.44 25.18
C ASN A 52 15.30 -19.25 25.08
N THR A 53 14.32 -19.31 24.20
CA THR A 53 13.16 -18.43 24.23
C THR A 53 12.34 -18.79 25.46
N ALA A 54 12.58 -18.08 26.56
CA ALA A 54 11.67 -18.05 27.69
C ALA A 54 10.35 -17.44 27.19
N THR A 55 9.38 -18.31 26.91
CA THR A 55 7.98 -17.94 26.70
C THR A 55 7.42 -17.41 28.03
N THR A 56 7.65 -16.13 28.29
CA THR A 56 6.81 -15.39 29.24
C THR A 56 5.45 -15.20 28.58
N ASN A 57 4.53 -16.14 28.87
CA ASN A 57 3.09 -15.98 28.68
C ASN A 57 2.60 -14.82 29.55
N MET A 58 2.87 -13.59 29.13
CA MET A 58 2.23 -12.41 29.67
C MET A 58 1.01 -12.17 28.79
N SER A 59 -0.11 -12.82 29.14
CA SER A 59 -1.40 -12.49 28.55
C SER A 59 -1.77 -11.08 29.01
N ILE A 60 -1.28 -10.07 28.31
CA ILE A 60 -1.77 -8.71 28.47
C ILE A 60 -3.26 -8.79 28.07
N ASP A 61 -4.14 -8.45 29.01
CA ASP A 61 -5.57 -8.40 28.76
C ASP A 61 -5.84 -7.11 27.98
N ILE A 62 -5.67 -7.20 26.66
CA ILE A 62 -5.72 -6.08 25.71
C ILE A 62 -7.06 -5.35 25.81
N GLN A 63 -8.14 -6.09 26.12
CA GLN A 63 -9.45 -5.51 26.38
C GLN A 63 -9.40 -4.51 27.54
N LYS A 64 -8.73 -4.88 28.65
CA LYS A 64 -8.56 -3.97 29.79
C LYS A 64 -7.69 -2.77 29.47
N ALA A 65 -6.66 -2.93 28.64
CA ALA A 65 -5.82 -1.80 28.21
C ALA A 65 -6.60 -0.81 27.33
N LEU A 66 -7.42 -1.32 26.41
CA LEU A 66 -8.33 -0.51 25.59
C LEU A 66 -9.39 0.21 26.42
N ASP A 67 -9.92 -0.43 27.47
CA ASP A 67 -10.87 0.17 28.39
C ASP A 67 -10.25 1.36 29.16
N ILE A 68 -8.98 1.30 29.53
CA ILE A 68 -8.28 2.39 30.25
C ILE A 68 -8.18 3.66 29.38
N ILE A 69 -7.96 3.50 28.08
CA ILE A 69 -7.83 4.64 27.16
C ILE A 69 -9.15 5.06 26.51
N SER A 70 -10.25 4.33 26.76
CA SER A 70 -11.56 4.43 26.08
C SER A 70 -12.10 5.86 25.93
N ASP A 71 -11.88 6.73 26.92
CA ASP A 71 -12.42 8.10 26.94
C ASP A 71 -11.53 9.18 26.31
N VAL A 72 -10.34 8.83 25.82
CA VAL A 72 -9.41 9.81 25.24
C VAL A 72 -9.64 9.97 23.72
N PRO A 73 -10.05 11.16 23.22
CA PRO A 73 -10.34 11.37 21.80
C PRO A 73 -9.11 11.23 20.89
N LEU A 74 -7.91 11.55 21.41
CA LEU A 74 -6.65 11.45 20.66
C LEU A 74 -6.37 10.02 20.19
N PHE A 75 -6.79 9.00 20.95
CA PHE A 75 -6.55 7.60 20.65
C PHE A 75 -7.70 6.93 19.89
N LYS A 76 -8.69 7.69 19.39
CA LYS A 76 -9.84 7.10 18.67
C LYS A 76 -9.40 6.22 17.49
N ARG A 77 -8.41 6.69 16.73
CA ARG A 77 -7.87 5.97 15.57
C ARG A 77 -7.11 4.71 15.97
N THR A 78 -6.16 4.84 16.88
CA THR A 78 -5.39 3.70 17.41
C THR A 78 -6.30 2.61 17.99
N LYS A 79 -7.39 2.97 18.69
CA LYS A 79 -8.37 2.00 19.19
C LYS A 79 -9.08 1.24 18.07
N GLN A 80 -9.47 1.95 17.02
CA GLN A 80 -10.11 1.33 15.87
C GLN A 80 -9.14 0.34 15.21
N ASP A 81 -7.90 0.76 14.98
CA ASP A 81 -6.85 -0.09 14.40
C ASP A 81 -6.62 -1.35 15.27
N ILE A 82 -6.51 -1.21 16.60
CA ILE A 82 -6.35 -2.36 17.51
C ILE A 82 -7.57 -3.28 17.48
N HIS A 83 -8.80 -2.75 17.43
CA HIS A 83 -10.02 -3.57 17.38
C HIS A 83 -10.15 -4.34 16.06
N GLU A 84 -9.79 -3.71 14.94
CA GLU A 84 -9.70 -4.36 13.63
C GLU A 84 -8.64 -5.46 13.63
N THR A 85 -7.46 -5.20 14.22
CA THR A 85 -6.39 -6.18 14.42
C THR A 85 -6.84 -7.36 15.29
N LEU A 86 -7.49 -7.12 16.43
CA LEU A 86 -8.07 -8.16 17.30
C LEU A 86 -9.04 -9.05 16.54
N THR A 87 -9.96 -8.44 15.80
CA THR A 87 -10.96 -9.16 15.00
C THR A 87 -10.28 -10.02 13.92
N ARG A 88 -9.21 -9.52 13.30
CA ARG A 88 -8.42 -10.29 12.32
C ARG A 88 -7.70 -11.46 12.98
N ILE A 89 -7.18 -11.29 14.18
CA ILE A 89 -6.47 -12.34 14.92
C ILE A 89 -7.42 -13.46 15.31
N ASP A 90 -8.60 -13.11 15.84
CA ASP A 90 -9.64 -14.09 16.18
C ASP A 90 -10.08 -14.90 14.95
N ASN A 91 -10.13 -14.26 13.78
CA ASN A 91 -10.48 -14.89 12.52
C ASN A 91 -9.28 -15.45 11.73
N LYS A 92 -8.06 -15.35 12.27
CA LYS A 92 -6.80 -15.76 11.62
C LYS A 92 -6.64 -15.21 10.20
N LEU A 93 -7.00 -13.94 10.01
CA LEU A 93 -6.94 -13.25 8.73
C LEU A 93 -5.61 -12.51 8.57
N ILE A 94 -4.85 -12.93 7.57
CA ILE A 94 -3.57 -12.32 7.21
C ILE A 94 -3.77 -11.26 6.14
N LYS A 95 -3.32 -10.03 6.41
CA LYS A 95 -3.37 -8.92 5.47
C LYS A 95 -2.06 -8.84 4.70
N ILE A 96 -2.16 -8.97 3.39
CA ILE A 96 -1.05 -9.01 2.45
C ILE A 96 -1.10 -7.73 1.63
N GLY A 97 -0.17 -6.81 1.88
CA GLY A 97 -0.05 -5.58 1.10
C GLY A 97 0.84 -5.79 -0.11
N VAL A 98 0.34 -5.44 -1.30
CA VAL A 98 1.11 -5.51 -2.56
C VAL A 98 1.57 -4.12 -2.94
N PHE A 99 2.89 -3.92 -2.95
CA PHE A 99 3.54 -2.63 -3.16
C PHE A 99 4.48 -2.66 -4.35
N GLY A 100 4.93 -1.48 -4.80
CA GLY A 100 5.84 -1.34 -5.94
C GLY A 100 5.58 -0.06 -6.72
N THR A 101 6.56 0.33 -7.53
CA THR A 101 6.47 1.49 -8.42
C THR A 101 5.23 1.42 -9.33
N PHE A 102 4.82 2.57 -9.87
CA PHE A 102 3.72 2.62 -10.82
C PHE A 102 4.05 1.74 -12.04
N SER A 103 3.08 0.98 -12.53
CA SER A 103 3.26 0.02 -13.63
C SER A 103 4.20 -1.18 -13.37
N ALA A 104 4.61 -1.45 -12.12
CA ALA A 104 5.37 -2.67 -11.79
C ALA A 104 4.58 -3.99 -11.97
N GLY A 105 3.27 -3.90 -12.23
CA GLY A 105 2.40 -5.05 -12.48
C GLY A 105 1.77 -5.67 -11.22
N LYS A 106 1.54 -4.88 -10.17
CA LYS A 106 0.87 -5.30 -8.92
C LYS A 106 -0.49 -5.97 -9.16
N SER A 107 -1.42 -5.30 -9.83
CA SER A 107 -2.74 -5.86 -10.13
C SER A 107 -2.65 -7.09 -11.04
N SER A 108 -1.66 -7.13 -11.96
CA SER A 108 -1.39 -8.31 -12.79
C SER A 108 -0.89 -9.49 -11.96
N LEU A 109 -0.03 -9.26 -10.97
CA LEU A 109 0.45 -10.27 -10.04
C LEU A 109 -0.71 -10.84 -9.22
N ILE A 110 -1.59 -9.97 -8.70
CA ILE A 110 -2.76 -10.41 -7.94
C ILE A 110 -3.67 -11.29 -8.81
N ASN A 111 -3.96 -10.87 -10.05
CA ASN A 111 -4.72 -11.68 -10.99
C ASN A 111 -4.05 -13.04 -11.24
N ALA A 112 -2.72 -13.09 -11.41
CA ALA A 112 -1.96 -14.34 -11.57
C ALA A 112 -2.01 -15.24 -10.32
N LEU A 113 -1.95 -14.65 -9.13
CA LEU A 113 -2.10 -15.37 -7.87
C LEU A 113 -3.51 -15.99 -7.74
N LEU A 114 -4.53 -15.32 -8.27
CA LEU A 114 -5.91 -15.82 -8.28
C LEU A 114 -6.23 -16.71 -9.49
N GLY A 115 -5.41 -16.65 -10.55
CA GLY A 115 -5.64 -17.39 -11.80
C GLY A 115 -6.77 -16.82 -12.65
N GLU A 116 -7.24 -15.60 -12.37
CA GLU A 116 -8.37 -14.96 -13.05
C GLU A 116 -8.21 -13.44 -13.14
N HIS A 117 -8.82 -12.83 -14.16
CA HIS A 117 -8.76 -11.39 -14.42
C HIS A 117 -9.82 -10.63 -13.62
N ILE A 118 -9.54 -10.35 -12.35
CA ILE A 118 -10.45 -9.65 -11.44
C ILE A 118 -10.16 -8.15 -11.44
N LEU A 119 -8.90 -7.78 -11.21
CA LEU A 119 -8.50 -6.39 -11.11
C LEU A 119 -8.26 -5.81 -12.50
N VAL A 120 -8.80 -4.61 -12.73
CA VAL A 120 -8.57 -3.84 -13.95
C VAL A 120 -7.31 -3.01 -13.74
N SER A 121 -6.29 -3.24 -14.57
CA SER A 121 -5.09 -2.39 -14.57
C SER A 121 -5.46 -0.97 -15.03
N SER A 122 -5.45 0.01 -14.13
CA SER A 122 -5.62 1.42 -14.49
C SER A 122 -4.27 2.07 -14.81
N PRO A 123 -4.11 2.73 -15.97
CA PRO A 123 -2.91 3.47 -16.31
C PRO A 123 -2.84 4.87 -15.68
N ASN A 124 -3.87 5.30 -14.94
CA ASN A 124 -3.91 6.62 -14.31
C ASN A 124 -3.66 6.51 -12.79
N PRO A 125 -2.59 7.14 -12.27
CA PRO A 125 -2.17 7.00 -10.87
C PRO A 125 -3.04 7.76 -9.86
N THR A 126 -3.90 8.68 -10.30
CA THR A 126 -4.45 9.72 -9.43
C THR A 126 -5.80 9.43 -8.78
N THR A 127 -6.43 8.30 -9.10
CA THR A 127 -7.88 8.13 -8.83
C THR A 127 -8.32 6.71 -8.53
N ALA A 128 -7.41 5.75 -8.44
CA ALA A 128 -7.80 4.41 -8.02
C ALA A 128 -8.08 4.41 -6.51
N ALA A 129 -9.18 3.77 -6.11
CA ALA A 129 -9.45 3.47 -4.72
C ALA A 129 -8.59 2.27 -4.27
N THR A 130 -8.22 2.22 -2.99
CA THR A 130 -7.58 1.03 -2.43
C THR A 130 -8.49 -0.18 -2.63
N THR A 131 -7.96 -1.28 -3.15
CA THR A 131 -8.75 -2.50 -3.40
C THR A 131 -8.31 -3.60 -2.47
N GLU A 132 -9.25 -4.15 -1.70
CA GLU A 132 -9.04 -5.30 -0.83
C GLU A 132 -9.78 -6.51 -1.40
N ILE A 133 -9.11 -7.65 -1.49
CA ILE A 133 -9.67 -8.91 -1.96
C ILE A 133 -9.64 -9.94 -0.85
N SER A 134 -10.77 -10.57 -0.56
CA SER A 134 -10.89 -11.57 0.49
C SER A 134 -11.85 -12.69 0.09
N TYR A 135 -11.82 -13.78 0.87
CA TYR A 135 -12.76 -14.89 0.68
C TYR A 135 -14.17 -14.49 1.11
N GLY A 136 -15.15 -14.61 0.21
CA GLY A 136 -16.55 -14.28 0.50
C GLY A 136 -17.44 -14.21 -0.74
N ASP A 137 -18.70 -13.84 -0.56
CA ASP A 137 -19.75 -13.74 -1.58
C ASP A 137 -20.25 -12.31 -1.82
N GLU A 138 -20.11 -11.42 -0.84
CA GLU A 138 -20.61 -10.05 -0.91
C GLU A 138 -19.48 -9.03 -1.07
N SER A 139 -19.41 -8.42 -2.26
CA SER A 139 -18.54 -7.28 -2.51
C SER A 139 -19.23 -5.97 -2.09
N TYR A 140 -18.46 -5.02 -1.59
CA TYR A 140 -18.97 -3.73 -1.13
C TYR A 140 -17.92 -2.63 -1.26
N ILE A 141 -18.36 -1.38 -1.22
CA ILE A 141 -17.49 -0.22 -1.12
C ILE A 141 -17.65 0.43 0.24
N THR A 142 -16.56 1.03 0.70
CA THR A 142 -16.57 1.96 1.85
C THR A 142 -16.29 3.35 1.30
N LEU A 143 -17.22 4.28 1.52
CA LEU A 143 -17.07 5.67 1.11
C LEU A 143 -16.11 6.44 2.02
N LYS A 144 -15.48 7.48 1.48
CA LYS A 144 -14.73 8.46 2.26
C LYS A 144 -15.69 9.26 3.13
N SER A 145 -15.30 9.55 4.37
CA SER A 145 -16.06 10.49 5.19
C SER A 145 -15.96 11.92 4.63
N GLN A 146 -16.88 12.79 5.04
CA GLN A 146 -16.86 14.20 4.60
C GLN A 146 -15.55 14.90 4.97
N SER A 147 -14.97 14.58 6.13
CA SER A 147 -13.68 15.17 6.52
C SER A 147 -12.54 14.70 5.61
N GLN A 148 -12.51 13.42 5.27
CA GLN A 148 -11.48 12.88 4.37
C GLN A 148 -11.55 13.51 2.98
N LEU A 149 -12.75 13.62 2.42
CA LEU A 149 -12.94 14.26 1.11
C LEU A 149 -12.59 15.76 1.15
N LEU A 150 -12.93 16.45 2.23
CA LEU A 150 -12.57 17.87 2.40
C LEU A 150 -11.05 18.07 2.51
N ASP A 151 -10.36 17.25 3.28
CA ASP A 151 -8.89 17.29 3.41
C ASP A 151 -8.23 17.08 2.04
N GLU A 152 -8.75 16.14 1.25
CA GLU A 152 -8.30 15.92 -0.13
C GLU A 152 -8.52 17.14 -1.03
N ILE A 153 -9.71 17.76 -0.99
CA ILE A 153 -10.00 18.97 -1.76
C ILE A 153 -9.01 20.08 -1.39
N ASN A 154 -8.81 20.31 -0.08
CA ASN A 154 -7.90 21.34 0.42
C ASN A 154 -6.46 21.09 -0.02
N ALA A 155 -5.98 19.84 -0.01
CA ALA A 155 -4.64 19.50 -0.52
C ALA A 155 -4.46 19.82 -2.01
N VAL A 156 -5.52 19.71 -2.83
CA VAL A 156 -5.43 20.06 -4.26
C VAL A 156 -5.39 21.58 -4.49
N VAL A 157 -6.04 22.35 -3.63
CA VAL A 157 -6.11 23.81 -3.78
C VAL A 157 -5.10 24.58 -2.93
N GLU A 158 -4.29 23.88 -2.15
CA GLU A 158 -3.33 24.47 -1.20
C GLU A 158 -2.37 25.46 -1.89
N TYR A 159 -1.84 25.09 -3.06
CA TYR A 159 -0.96 25.96 -3.86
C TYR A 159 -1.61 27.26 -4.36
N GLN A 160 -2.93 27.41 -4.21
CA GLN A 160 -3.67 28.62 -4.56
C GLN A 160 -3.94 29.52 -3.35
N ASP A 161 -3.39 29.20 -2.17
CA ASP A 161 -3.67 29.87 -0.89
C ASP A 161 -5.17 29.88 -0.52
N ILE A 162 -5.90 28.86 -0.98
CA ILE A 162 -7.32 28.67 -0.69
C ILE A 162 -7.49 27.50 0.27
N SER A 163 -8.44 27.60 1.19
CA SER A 163 -8.89 26.48 2.01
C SER A 163 -10.38 26.61 2.29
N PHE A 164 -11.04 25.46 2.43
CA PHE A 164 -12.46 25.37 2.70
C PHE A 164 -12.70 24.72 4.05
N SER A 165 -13.68 25.23 4.80
CA SER A 165 -14.10 24.65 6.08
C SER A 165 -15.16 23.56 5.91
N THR A 166 -15.86 23.55 4.78
CA THR A 166 -16.91 22.58 4.43
C THR A 166 -16.88 22.30 2.92
N ILE A 167 -17.39 21.15 2.49
CA ILE A 167 -17.47 20.82 1.06
C ILE A 167 -18.50 21.70 0.36
N GLU A 168 -19.56 22.09 1.07
CA GLU A 168 -20.58 23.01 0.59
C GLU A 168 -20.00 24.39 0.25
N GLU A 169 -19.04 24.89 1.04
CA GLU A 169 -18.32 26.12 0.76
C GLU A 169 -17.52 26.01 -0.55
N PHE A 170 -16.86 24.87 -0.76
CA PHE A 170 -16.15 24.56 -2.00
C PHE A 170 -17.10 24.52 -3.21
N ILE A 171 -18.24 23.83 -3.11
CA ILE A 171 -19.20 23.69 -4.21
C ILE A 171 -19.82 25.05 -4.60
N ASN A 172 -19.97 25.97 -3.64
CA ASN A 172 -20.50 27.32 -3.89
C ASN A 172 -19.42 28.34 -4.29
N TRP A 173 -18.15 27.96 -4.32
CA TRP A 173 -17.05 28.82 -4.75
C TRP A 173 -17.06 29.05 -6.27
N ASP A 174 -16.32 30.07 -6.74
CA ASP A 174 -16.05 30.26 -8.17
C ASP A 174 -15.10 29.17 -8.69
N LEU A 175 -15.68 28.01 -9.02
CA LEU A 175 -14.96 26.85 -9.50
C LEU A 175 -14.33 27.09 -10.88
N GLU A 176 -14.85 28.01 -11.71
CA GLU A 176 -14.26 28.31 -13.01
C GLU A 176 -12.89 28.99 -12.86
N LYS A 177 -12.79 29.93 -11.91
CA LYS A 177 -11.50 30.52 -11.54
C LYS A 177 -10.52 29.47 -11.03
N LEU A 178 -10.98 28.54 -10.19
CA LEU A 178 -10.15 27.46 -9.66
C LEU A 178 -9.65 26.53 -10.78
N LYS A 179 -10.56 26.03 -11.61
CA LYS A 179 -10.28 25.07 -12.70
C LYS A 179 -9.20 25.57 -13.67
N SER A 180 -9.14 26.87 -13.94
CA SER A 180 -8.14 27.45 -14.85
C SER A 180 -6.68 27.35 -14.38
N HIS A 181 -6.44 27.10 -13.08
CA HIS A 181 -5.10 27.01 -12.48
C HIS A 181 -4.69 25.57 -12.13
N LEU A 182 -5.57 24.59 -12.38
CA LEU A 182 -5.34 23.18 -12.04
C LEU A 182 -4.71 22.43 -13.21
N ASN A 183 -3.83 21.47 -12.89
CA ASN A 183 -3.36 20.51 -13.88
C ASN A 183 -4.48 19.52 -14.28
N LYS A 184 -4.25 18.73 -15.33
CA LYS A 184 -5.24 17.78 -15.87
C LYS A 184 -5.82 16.83 -14.81
N ASN A 185 -4.99 16.30 -13.92
CA ASN A 185 -5.42 15.30 -12.94
C ASN A 185 -6.19 15.95 -11.77
N GLN A 186 -5.71 17.11 -11.29
CA GLN A 186 -6.42 17.91 -10.29
C GLN A 186 -7.78 18.38 -10.81
N LEU A 187 -7.84 18.80 -12.07
CA LEU A 187 -9.07 19.22 -12.73
C LEU A 187 -10.10 18.07 -12.78
N ALA A 188 -9.67 16.87 -13.18
CA ALA A 188 -10.54 15.70 -13.22
C ALA A 188 -11.14 15.38 -11.84
N PHE A 189 -10.35 15.45 -10.78
CA PHE A 189 -10.83 15.26 -9.40
C PHE A 189 -11.87 16.33 -9.01
N ILE A 190 -11.56 17.61 -9.19
CA ILE A 190 -12.46 18.70 -8.80
C ILE A 190 -13.77 18.63 -9.59
N GLN A 191 -13.73 18.29 -10.87
CA GLN A 191 -14.91 18.07 -11.70
C GLN A 191 -15.74 16.87 -11.24
N ALA A 192 -15.09 15.78 -10.82
CA ALA A 192 -15.78 14.61 -10.26
C ALA A 192 -16.54 14.97 -8.98
N VAL A 193 -15.90 15.70 -8.06
CA VAL A 193 -16.52 16.21 -6.83
C VAL A 193 -17.70 17.11 -7.17
N GLU A 194 -17.51 18.14 -8.01
CA GLU A 194 -18.56 19.08 -8.41
C GLU A 194 -19.79 18.37 -8.99
N LYS A 195 -19.56 17.40 -9.89
CA LYS A 195 -20.62 16.71 -10.62
C LYS A 195 -21.41 15.74 -9.75
N HIS A 196 -20.75 15.02 -8.84
CA HIS A 196 -21.35 13.89 -8.09
C HIS A 196 -21.53 14.13 -6.60
N TYR A 197 -21.21 15.32 -6.09
CA TYR A 197 -21.36 15.63 -4.67
C TYR A 197 -22.74 15.29 -4.10
N LYS A 198 -23.83 15.59 -4.83
CA LYS A 198 -25.20 15.25 -4.40
C LYS A 198 -25.44 13.74 -4.29
N LEU A 199 -24.90 12.97 -5.23
CA LEU A 199 -24.98 11.50 -5.19
C LEU A 199 -24.22 10.98 -3.96
N TYR A 200 -23.00 11.47 -3.74
CA TYR A 200 -22.17 11.12 -2.60
C TYR A 200 -22.84 11.39 -1.26
N VAL A 201 -23.42 12.59 -1.07
CA VAL A 201 -24.14 12.94 0.17
C VAL A 201 -25.31 11.98 0.40
N ASN A 202 -26.12 11.69 -0.63
CA ASN A 202 -27.22 10.75 -0.51
C ASN A 202 -26.75 9.32 -0.15
N MET A 203 -25.64 8.88 -0.72
CA MET A 203 -25.08 7.58 -0.36
C MET A 203 -24.63 7.57 1.09
N LEU A 204 -23.86 8.57 1.55
CA LEU A 204 -23.43 8.67 2.94
C LEU A 204 -24.57 8.72 3.96
N GLU A 205 -25.71 9.32 3.62
CA GLU A 205 -26.91 9.31 4.49
C GLU A 205 -27.42 7.88 4.76
N ASN A 206 -27.15 6.94 3.84
CA ASN A 206 -27.49 5.52 3.98
C ASN A 206 -26.36 4.69 4.62
N GLY A 207 -25.30 5.35 5.11
CA GLY A 207 -24.11 4.72 5.71
C GLY A 207 -22.89 4.77 4.80
N GLU A 208 -21.71 4.46 5.35
CA GLU A 208 -20.46 4.46 4.57
C GLU A 208 -20.29 3.20 3.72
N LYS A 209 -20.96 2.10 4.10
CA LYS A 209 -20.83 0.78 3.46
C LYS A 209 -21.97 0.54 2.49
N HIS A 210 -21.65 0.26 1.23
CA HIS A 210 -22.63 -0.07 0.19
C HIS A 210 -22.26 -1.36 -0.52
N ALA A 211 -23.19 -2.32 -0.55
CA ALA A 211 -23.03 -3.51 -1.37
C ALA A 211 -22.97 -3.13 -2.86
N ILE A 212 -22.08 -3.77 -3.60
CA ILE A 212 -21.93 -3.58 -5.04
C ILE A 212 -21.91 -4.94 -5.74
N ASN A 213 -22.41 -4.98 -6.96
CA ASN A 213 -22.29 -6.18 -7.80
C ASN A 213 -20.99 -6.15 -8.63
N GLN A 214 -20.63 -7.30 -9.22
CA GLN A 214 -19.43 -7.41 -10.05
C GLN A 214 -19.39 -6.47 -11.27
N GLN A 215 -20.55 -6.12 -11.85
CA GLN A 215 -20.61 -5.23 -13.02
C GLN A 215 -20.26 -3.78 -12.65
N GLU A 216 -20.53 -3.39 -11.41
CA GLU A 216 -20.22 -2.07 -10.87
C GLU A 216 -18.78 -1.96 -10.35
N LEU A 217 -18.04 -3.07 -10.27
CA LEU A 217 -16.69 -3.07 -9.72
C LEU A 217 -15.79 -2.07 -10.44
N LYS A 218 -15.80 -2.10 -11.77
CA LYS A 218 -15.00 -1.19 -12.60
C LYS A 218 -15.35 0.28 -12.38
N LYS A 219 -16.64 0.57 -12.19
CA LYS A 219 -17.15 1.91 -11.91
C LYS A 219 -16.55 2.44 -10.62
N TRP A 220 -16.56 1.65 -9.56
CA TRP A 220 -16.13 2.10 -8.23
C TRP A 220 -14.62 2.01 -7.99
N SER A 221 -13.89 1.19 -8.75
CA SER A 221 -12.43 1.01 -8.59
C SER A 221 -11.58 1.81 -9.58
N ALA A 222 -12.06 2.02 -10.80
CA ALA A 222 -11.23 2.52 -11.91
C ALA A 222 -11.81 3.73 -12.64
N GLU A 223 -13.11 4.01 -12.56
CA GLU A 223 -13.68 5.23 -13.14
C GLU A 223 -13.46 6.40 -12.18
N ASP A 224 -12.47 7.24 -12.52
CA ASP A 224 -12.05 8.44 -11.78
C ASP A 224 -13.21 9.24 -11.16
N GLU A 225 -14.29 9.38 -11.94
CA GLU A 225 -15.49 10.13 -11.61
C GLU A 225 -16.26 9.59 -10.39
N TYR A 226 -16.18 8.29 -10.12
CA TYR A 226 -16.84 7.63 -8.98
C TYR A 226 -15.84 7.19 -7.92
N ALA A 227 -14.69 6.67 -8.32
CA ALA A 227 -13.63 6.19 -7.43
C ALA A 227 -13.09 7.32 -6.52
N THR A 228 -13.21 8.58 -6.95
CA THR A 228 -12.92 9.78 -6.13
C THR A 228 -13.55 9.75 -4.74
N PHE A 229 -14.78 9.22 -4.61
CA PHE A 229 -15.53 9.19 -3.34
C PHE A 229 -15.32 7.91 -2.53
N VAL A 230 -14.68 6.90 -3.12
CA VAL A 230 -14.51 5.58 -2.52
C VAL A 230 -13.19 5.54 -1.75
N LYS A 231 -13.25 5.14 -0.49
CA LYS A 231 -12.07 4.90 0.33
C LYS A 231 -11.48 3.53 -0.01
N THR A 232 -12.33 2.50 -0.03
CA THR A 232 -11.91 1.12 -0.25
C THR A 232 -12.96 0.34 -1.02
N VAL A 233 -12.53 -0.41 -2.02
CA VAL A 233 -13.34 -1.40 -2.73
C VAL A 233 -13.02 -2.77 -2.14
N HIS A 234 -13.99 -3.41 -1.53
CA HIS A 234 -13.86 -4.74 -0.95
C HIS A 234 -14.46 -5.76 -1.90
N ILE A 235 -13.61 -6.57 -2.52
CA ILE A 235 -13.96 -7.62 -3.46
C ILE A 235 -13.98 -8.94 -2.68
N ALA A 236 -15.13 -9.60 -2.70
CA ALA A 236 -15.30 -10.91 -2.11
C ALA A 236 -15.36 -11.98 -3.21
N LEU A 237 -14.50 -12.99 -3.11
CA LEU A 237 -14.41 -14.08 -4.09
C LEU A 237 -14.45 -15.45 -3.39
N MET A 238 -15.19 -16.37 -3.98
CA MET A 238 -15.25 -17.78 -3.56
C MET A 238 -14.03 -18.55 -4.09
N HIS A 239 -12.81 -18.08 -3.78
CA HIS A 239 -11.56 -18.68 -4.21
C HIS A 239 -10.81 -19.29 -3.02
N ASP A 240 -10.60 -20.61 -3.01
CA ASP A 240 -10.08 -21.33 -1.83
C ASP A 240 -8.72 -20.81 -1.32
N TRP A 241 -7.84 -20.39 -2.22
CA TRP A 241 -6.54 -19.82 -1.85
C TRP A 241 -6.67 -18.53 -1.02
N LEU A 242 -7.78 -17.79 -1.12
CA LEU A 242 -8.04 -16.59 -0.31
C LEU A 242 -8.46 -16.89 1.14
N LYS A 243 -8.76 -18.14 1.48
CA LYS A 243 -9.12 -18.49 2.87
C LYS A 243 -7.98 -18.09 3.82
N GLY A 244 -8.34 -17.34 4.86
CA GLY A 244 -7.39 -16.79 5.83
C GLY A 244 -6.57 -15.59 5.33
N LYS A 245 -6.90 -15.00 4.17
CA LYS A 245 -6.10 -13.94 3.53
C LYS A 245 -6.97 -12.76 3.11
N ILE A 246 -6.40 -11.57 3.24
CA ILE A 246 -6.90 -10.32 2.67
C ILE A 246 -5.75 -9.75 1.85
N ILE A 247 -5.92 -9.60 0.54
CA ILE A 247 -4.92 -9.03 -0.35
C ILE A 247 -5.28 -7.58 -0.62
N VAL A 248 -4.33 -6.67 -0.44
CA VAL A 248 -4.53 -5.25 -0.69
C VAL A 248 -3.68 -4.82 -1.88
N ASP A 249 -4.33 -4.37 -2.94
CA ASP A 249 -3.65 -3.71 -4.06
C ASP A 249 -3.41 -2.25 -3.69
N SER A 250 -2.15 -1.87 -3.48
CA SER A 250 -1.78 -0.49 -3.16
C SER A 250 -1.74 0.37 -4.41
N LEU A 251 -2.03 1.65 -4.23
CA LEU A 251 -1.72 2.66 -5.24
C LEU A 251 -0.20 2.76 -5.39
N GLY A 252 0.28 2.95 -6.61
CA GLY A 252 1.72 2.98 -6.90
C GLY A 252 2.46 4.10 -6.14
N LEU A 253 3.70 3.83 -5.76
CA LEU A 253 4.44 4.57 -4.73
C LEU A 253 4.98 5.96 -5.11
N HIS A 254 4.71 6.46 -6.33
CA HIS A 254 5.29 7.70 -6.84
C HIS A 254 4.30 8.60 -7.56
N SER A 255 3.09 8.71 -7.04
CA SER A 255 2.26 9.86 -7.38
C SER A 255 2.73 11.06 -6.56
N ASN A 256 2.98 12.21 -7.22
CA ASN A 256 3.28 13.51 -6.59
C ASN A 256 2.10 14.07 -5.75
N ASN A 257 1.20 13.21 -5.27
CA ASN A 257 -0.04 13.56 -4.59
C ASN A 257 0.06 13.04 -3.16
N GLN A 258 0.05 13.96 -2.19
CA GLN A 258 0.06 13.65 -0.75
C GLN A 258 -1.06 12.67 -0.33
N ARG A 259 -2.14 12.59 -1.12
CA ARG A 259 -3.25 11.65 -0.93
C ARG A 259 -2.80 10.19 -0.91
N HIS A 260 -1.89 9.82 -1.81
CA HIS A 260 -1.48 8.42 -1.97
C HIS A 260 -0.43 8.00 -0.94
N THR A 261 0.38 8.95 -0.42
CA THR A 261 1.36 8.67 0.63
C THR A 261 0.66 8.19 1.91
N ASN A 262 -0.35 8.93 2.38
CA ASN A 262 -1.09 8.60 3.61
C ASN A 262 -1.85 7.26 3.53
N GLU A 263 -2.37 6.91 2.36
CA GLU A 263 -3.07 5.64 2.14
C GLU A 263 -2.09 4.47 2.08
N THR A 264 -0.98 4.64 1.37
CA THR A 264 0.10 3.66 1.28
C THR A 264 0.66 3.34 2.67
N GLU A 265 0.93 4.36 3.48
CA GLU A 265 1.42 4.19 4.87
C GLU A 265 0.43 3.41 5.74
N GLN A 266 -0.88 3.63 5.57
CA GLN A 266 -1.90 2.87 6.30
C GLN A 266 -1.92 1.40 5.91
N ILE A 267 -1.78 1.11 4.61
CA ILE A 267 -1.72 -0.27 4.13
C ILE A 267 -0.44 -0.93 4.67
N LEU A 268 0.70 -0.22 4.64
CA LEU A 268 1.97 -0.73 5.17
C LEU A 268 1.86 -1.07 6.66
N THR A 269 1.31 -0.15 7.45
CA THR A 269 1.19 -0.31 8.91
C THR A 269 0.25 -1.46 9.28
N SER A 270 -0.78 -1.70 8.46
CA SER A 270 -1.79 -2.73 8.73
C SER A 270 -1.50 -4.09 8.10
N SER A 271 -0.46 -4.21 7.26
CA SER A 271 -0.09 -5.45 6.59
C SER A 271 0.78 -6.35 7.48
N ASP A 272 0.55 -7.66 7.40
CA ASP A 272 1.37 -8.66 8.09
C ASP A 272 2.47 -9.21 7.16
N LEU A 273 2.15 -9.27 5.86
CA LEU A 273 3.06 -9.66 4.79
C LEU A 273 3.09 -8.57 3.72
N ILE A 274 4.29 -8.15 3.35
CA ILE A 274 4.53 -7.22 2.25
C ILE A 274 5.04 -8.00 1.05
N LEU A 275 4.34 -7.86 -0.08
CA LEU A 275 4.81 -8.29 -1.39
C LEU A 275 5.29 -7.06 -2.16
N TYR A 276 6.60 -6.91 -2.33
CA TYR A 276 7.16 -5.80 -3.09
C TYR A 276 7.41 -6.23 -4.54
N VAL A 277 6.72 -5.60 -5.48
CA VAL A 277 6.74 -5.94 -6.91
C VAL A 277 7.60 -4.94 -7.65
N SER A 278 8.62 -5.46 -8.34
CA SER A 278 9.46 -4.71 -9.26
C SER A 278 9.39 -5.32 -10.66
N TYR A 279 9.57 -4.51 -11.70
CA TYR A 279 9.46 -4.95 -13.09
C TYR A 279 10.82 -5.38 -13.63
N PHE A 280 10.91 -6.51 -14.33
CA PHE A 280 12.18 -7.14 -14.77
C PHE A 280 13.19 -6.17 -15.39
N ASN A 281 12.81 -5.41 -16.42
CA ASN A 281 13.72 -4.48 -17.12
C ASN A 281 14.20 -3.29 -16.26
N HIS A 282 13.52 -3.03 -15.14
CA HIS A 282 13.79 -1.91 -14.24
C HIS A 282 13.76 -2.41 -12.80
N SER A 283 14.39 -3.56 -12.56
CA SER A 283 14.45 -4.16 -11.25
C SER A 283 15.24 -3.25 -10.30
N PHE A 284 14.67 -2.90 -9.15
CA PHE A 284 15.32 -2.12 -8.08
C PHE A 284 15.92 -0.77 -8.52
N THR A 285 15.05 0.17 -8.88
CA THR A 285 15.39 1.57 -9.18
C THR A 285 15.70 2.40 -7.92
N ASP A 286 16.25 3.62 -8.06
CA ASP A 286 16.44 4.56 -6.95
C ASP A 286 15.14 4.83 -6.18
N ASN A 287 14.02 4.81 -6.89
CA ASN A 287 12.66 4.92 -6.35
C ASN A 287 12.30 3.73 -5.46
N ASP A 288 12.64 2.50 -5.87
CA ASP A 288 12.42 1.29 -5.08
C ASP A 288 13.29 1.32 -3.81
N LYS A 289 14.54 1.77 -3.94
CA LYS A 289 15.46 1.93 -2.81
C LYS A 289 14.92 2.94 -1.78
N ALA A 290 14.55 4.13 -2.23
CA ALA A 290 14.03 5.18 -1.37
C ALA A 290 12.77 4.73 -0.61
N PHE A 291 11.91 3.95 -1.25
CA PHE A 291 10.73 3.40 -0.59
C PHE A 291 11.07 2.37 0.49
N ILE A 292 11.99 1.44 0.20
CA ILE A 292 12.41 0.45 1.20
C ILE A 292 13.08 1.14 2.39
N GLU A 293 13.90 2.16 2.15
CA GLU A 293 14.49 2.99 3.21
C GLU A 293 13.41 3.70 4.03
N HIS A 294 12.42 4.32 3.37
CA HIS A 294 11.28 4.95 4.04
C HIS A 294 10.50 3.96 4.92
N MET A 295 10.22 2.76 4.42
CA MET A 295 9.55 1.71 5.21
C MET A 295 10.35 1.28 6.44
N LYS A 296 11.68 1.24 6.34
CA LYS A 296 12.56 0.94 7.47
C LYS A 296 12.54 2.06 8.50
N ASP A 297 12.61 3.32 8.05
CA ASP A 297 12.60 4.49 8.92
C ASP A 297 11.29 4.60 9.71
N MET A 298 10.17 4.15 9.13
CA MET A 298 8.89 4.04 9.82
C MET A 298 8.85 2.92 10.89
N ASN A 299 9.96 2.23 11.17
CA ASN A 299 10.07 1.07 12.08
C ASN A 299 9.14 -0.10 11.73
N GLN A 300 8.63 -0.16 10.49
CA GLN A 300 7.66 -1.19 10.09
C GLN A 300 8.34 -2.48 9.66
N LEU A 301 9.53 -2.39 9.07
CA LEU A 301 10.36 -3.54 8.69
C LEU A 301 11.18 -4.13 9.85
N ASN A 302 10.84 -3.83 11.11
CA ASN A 302 11.42 -4.54 12.26
C ASN A 302 10.88 -5.98 12.33
N GLU A 303 11.48 -6.83 13.17
CA GLU A 303 11.39 -8.32 13.26
C GLU A 303 9.99 -8.99 13.14
N ASN A 304 8.89 -8.22 13.08
CA ASN A 304 7.50 -8.65 13.10
C ASN A 304 6.73 -8.41 11.78
N GLN A 305 7.38 -8.05 10.66
CA GLN A 305 6.74 -8.01 9.34
C GLN A 305 7.55 -8.85 8.35
N ALA A 306 6.88 -9.78 7.66
CA ALA A 306 7.52 -10.52 6.60
C ALA A 306 7.52 -9.70 5.31
N PHE A 307 8.65 -9.71 4.62
CA PHE A 307 8.84 -9.06 3.33
C PHE A 307 9.21 -10.12 2.30
N LYS A 308 8.58 -10.06 1.11
CA LYS A 308 8.92 -10.91 -0.04
C LYS A 308 9.09 -10.03 -1.27
N MET A 309 10.22 -10.19 -1.96
CA MET A 309 10.54 -9.47 -3.18
C MET A 309 10.03 -10.26 -4.40
N VAL A 310 9.34 -9.59 -5.31
CA VAL A 310 8.80 -10.19 -6.54
C VAL A 310 9.34 -9.43 -7.75
N ILE A 311 10.04 -10.15 -8.63
CA ILE A 311 10.51 -9.63 -9.92
C ILE A 311 9.52 -10.12 -10.99
N ASN A 312 8.62 -9.23 -11.40
CA ASN A 312 7.57 -9.53 -12.35
C ASN A 312 8.05 -9.33 -13.79
N ALA A 313 7.35 -9.95 -14.75
CA ALA A 313 7.70 -9.98 -16.17
C ALA A 313 9.02 -10.72 -16.47
N ALA A 314 9.31 -11.79 -15.71
CA ALA A 314 10.47 -12.66 -15.93
C ALA A 314 10.48 -13.35 -17.31
N ASP A 315 9.34 -13.38 -18.00
CA ASP A 315 9.25 -13.83 -19.40
C ASP A 315 9.99 -12.95 -20.41
N LEU A 316 10.47 -11.77 -19.98
CA LEU A 316 11.31 -10.88 -20.78
C LEU A 316 12.79 -11.29 -20.80
N ALA A 317 13.21 -12.17 -19.89
CA ALA A 317 14.58 -12.65 -19.84
C ALA A 317 14.93 -13.38 -21.15
N GLU A 318 16.04 -13.01 -21.77
CA GLU A 318 16.47 -13.67 -23.02
C GLU A 318 17.08 -15.06 -22.75
N SER A 319 17.57 -15.27 -21.53
CA SER A 319 18.21 -16.51 -21.10
C SER A 319 18.08 -16.71 -19.59
N GLN A 320 18.41 -17.93 -19.12
CA GLN A 320 18.46 -18.22 -17.68
C GLN A 320 19.55 -17.40 -16.97
N ASP A 321 20.70 -17.18 -17.64
CA ASP A 321 21.80 -16.39 -17.09
C ASP A 321 21.40 -14.92 -16.87
N ASP A 322 20.58 -14.36 -17.77
CA ASP A 322 20.02 -13.01 -17.66
C ASP A 322 19.09 -12.89 -16.44
N LEU A 323 18.22 -13.87 -16.25
CA LEU A 323 17.35 -13.95 -15.08
C LEU A 323 18.15 -14.02 -13.77
N GLU A 324 19.16 -14.89 -13.71
CA GLU A 324 20.03 -15.06 -12.55
C GLU A 324 20.85 -13.79 -12.25
N ALA A 325 21.29 -13.06 -13.28
CA ALA A 325 21.98 -11.79 -13.13
C ALA A 325 21.08 -10.72 -12.49
N VAL A 326 19.82 -10.63 -12.94
CA VAL A 326 18.83 -9.70 -12.38
C VAL A 326 18.49 -10.08 -10.93
N GLU A 327 18.27 -11.36 -10.63
CA GLU A 327 18.03 -11.83 -9.26
C GLU A 327 19.22 -11.52 -8.32
N THR A 328 20.45 -11.73 -8.81
CA THR A 328 21.67 -11.42 -8.06
C THR A 328 21.77 -9.92 -7.78
N TYR A 329 21.51 -9.09 -8.79
CA TYR A 329 21.50 -7.64 -8.65
C TYR A 329 20.48 -7.19 -7.59
N VAL A 330 19.24 -7.68 -7.66
CA VAL A 330 18.19 -7.35 -6.68
C VAL A 330 18.58 -7.82 -5.28
N SER A 331 19.12 -9.03 -5.15
CA SER A 331 19.63 -9.56 -3.88
C SER A 331 20.71 -8.65 -3.27
N ASP A 332 21.69 -8.23 -4.06
CA ASP A 332 22.75 -7.36 -3.58
C ASP A 332 22.24 -5.96 -3.23
N ALA A 333 21.26 -5.44 -3.97
CA ALA A 333 20.65 -4.16 -3.67
C ALA A 333 19.82 -4.20 -2.36
N LEU A 334 19.09 -5.28 -2.11
CA LEU A 334 18.41 -5.53 -0.84
C LEU A 334 19.41 -5.62 0.33
N ARG A 335 20.56 -6.28 0.13
CA ARG A 335 21.63 -6.34 1.14
C ARG A 335 22.19 -4.96 1.48
N GLN A 336 22.32 -4.05 0.52
CA GLN A 336 22.81 -2.68 0.77
C GLN A 336 21.87 -1.91 1.70
N VAL A 337 20.56 -2.12 1.56
CA VAL A 337 19.56 -1.56 2.48
C VAL A 337 19.35 -2.44 3.72
N HIS A 338 20.24 -3.42 3.97
CA HIS A 338 20.21 -4.34 5.11
C HIS A 338 18.86 -5.07 5.24
N LEU A 339 18.29 -5.49 4.11
CA LEU A 339 17.07 -6.28 4.05
C LEU A 339 17.41 -7.65 3.44
N GLN A 340 17.08 -8.72 4.15
CA GLN A 340 17.17 -10.08 3.63
C GLN A 340 15.75 -10.59 3.39
N SER A 341 15.50 -11.08 2.18
CA SER A 341 14.18 -11.51 1.74
C SER A 341 14.30 -12.61 0.71
N ASP A 342 13.31 -13.49 0.67
CA ASP A 342 13.07 -14.35 -0.48
C ASP A 342 12.80 -13.49 -1.73
N ILE A 343 13.35 -13.91 -2.87
CA ILE A 343 13.13 -13.28 -4.17
C ILE A 343 12.41 -14.29 -5.06
N PHE A 344 11.34 -13.84 -5.71
CA PHE A 344 10.55 -14.65 -6.64
C PHE A 344 10.52 -13.97 -8.00
N ALA A 345 11.19 -14.57 -9.00
CA ALA A 345 10.98 -14.21 -10.39
C ALA A 345 9.70 -14.85 -10.92
N VAL A 346 8.79 -14.04 -11.47
CA VAL A 346 7.46 -14.49 -11.90
C VAL A 346 7.07 -13.87 -13.24
N SER A 347 6.28 -14.60 -14.03
CA SER A 347 5.56 -14.03 -15.16
C SER A 347 4.06 -14.02 -14.90
N SER A 348 3.54 -12.87 -14.46
CA SER A 348 2.08 -12.70 -14.30
C SER A 348 1.31 -12.94 -15.60
N ARG A 349 1.93 -12.63 -16.75
CA ARG A 349 1.34 -12.85 -18.07
C ARG A 349 1.22 -14.33 -18.38
N ASN A 350 2.30 -15.08 -18.20
CA ASN A 350 2.30 -16.51 -18.51
C ASN A 350 1.38 -17.26 -17.55
N ALA A 351 1.39 -16.92 -16.26
CA ALA A 351 0.53 -17.52 -15.23
C ALA A 351 -0.98 -17.46 -15.53
N LEU A 352 -1.43 -16.44 -16.26
CA LEU A 352 -2.84 -16.30 -16.67
C LEU A 352 -3.18 -17.09 -17.95
N GLN A 353 -2.17 -17.49 -18.72
CA GLN A 353 -2.33 -18.26 -19.97
C GLN A 353 -1.97 -19.75 -19.79
N ALA A 354 -1.02 -20.04 -18.92
CA ALA A 354 -0.40 -21.33 -18.67
C ALA A 354 0.17 -21.35 -17.23
N GLU A 355 0.75 -22.46 -16.80
CA GLU A 355 1.41 -22.54 -15.48
C GLU A 355 2.73 -21.75 -15.47
N ASP A 356 2.97 -21.01 -14.38
CA ASP A 356 4.23 -20.31 -14.10
C ASP A 356 4.78 -20.79 -12.76
N LYS A 357 5.95 -21.43 -12.78
CA LYS A 357 6.55 -22.04 -11.58
C LYS A 357 6.88 -21.00 -10.50
N GLY A 358 7.22 -19.77 -10.90
CA GLY A 358 7.54 -18.70 -9.96
C GLY A 358 6.30 -18.26 -9.18
N ILE A 359 5.15 -18.13 -9.86
CA ILE A 359 3.86 -17.89 -9.21
C ILE A 359 3.49 -19.04 -8.26
N ASP A 360 3.70 -20.29 -8.65
CA ASP A 360 3.40 -21.44 -7.78
C ASP A 360 4.27 -21.45 -6.52
N GLN A 361 5.57 -21.16 -6.66
CA GLN A 361 6.50 -21.01 -5.53
C GLN A 361 6.09 -19.86 -4.62
N LEU A 362 5.70 -18.72 -5.19
CA LEU A 362 5.20 -17.57 -4.43
C LEU A 362 3.91 -17.92 -3.67
N LYS A 363 2.94 -18.59 -4.31
CA LYS A 363 1.70 -19.07 -3.67
C LYS A 363 2.00 -19.99 -2.49
N GLN A 364 2.93 -20.93 -2.67
CA GLN A 364 3.34 -21.86 -1.62
C GLN A 364 4.01 -21.13 -0.46
N SER A 365 4.89 -20.18 -0.75
CA SER A 365 5.58 -19.38 0.26
C SER A 365 4.61 -18.52 1.08
N ILE A 366 3.63 -17.90 0.42
CA ILE A 366 2.54 -17.15 1.08
C ILE A 366 1.70 -18.09 1.95
N GLN A 367 1.36 -19.28 1.45
CA GLN A 367 0.57 -20.24 2.20
C GLN A 367 1.32 -20.74 3.45
N GLN A 368 2.61 -21.03 3.32
CA GLN A 368 3.47 -21.41 4.45
C GLN A 368 3.53 -20.30 5.51
N PHE A 369 3.65 -19.03 5.09
CA PHE A 369 3.59 -17.89 5.99
C PHE A 369 2.28 -17.85 6.78
N VAL A 370 1.15 -18.01 6.08
CA VAL A 370 -0.19 -18.02 6.69
C VAL A 370 -0.38 -19.18 7.67
N ASP A 371 0.18 -20.35 7.38
CA ASP A 371 0.00 -21.56 8.20
C ASP A 371 0.94 -21.61 9.42
N VAL A 372 2.16 -21.08 9.30
CA VAL A 372 3.26 -21.32 10.27
C VAL A 372 3.65 -20.06 11.02
N GLU A 373 3.78 -18.93 10.33
CA GLU A 373 4.43 -17.72 10.87
C GLU A 373 3.42 -16.67 11.35
N SER A 374 2.20 -16.72 10.81
CA SER A 374 1.10 -15.81 11.12
C SER A 374 0.85 -15.64 12.62
N LYS A 375 0.81 -16.72 13.40
CA LYS A 375 0.43 -16.65 14.81
C LYS A 375 1.44 -15.88 15.67
N SER A 376 2.73 -16.15 15.48
CA SER A 376 3.79 -15.46 16.22
C SER A 376 3.87 -13.99 15.83
N ILE A 377 3.77 -13.71 14.53
CA ILE A 377 3.86 -12.35 13.99
C ILE A 377 2.69 -11.50 14.44
N LEU A 378 1.46 -12.04 14.36
CA LEU A 378 0.26 -11.35 14.84
C LEU A 378 0.36 -11.05 16.34
N GLU A 379 0.81 -12.01 17.16
CA GLU A 379 1.03 -11.79 18.60
C GLU A 379 2.09 -10.70 18.87
N GLN A 380 3.20 -10.70 18.12
CA GLN A 380 4.26 -9.68 18.27
C GLN A 380 3.82 -8.28 17.79
N GLN A 381 3.07 -8.19 16.69
CA GLN A 381 2.51 -6.93 16.20
C GLN A 381 1.53 -6.33 17.21
N MET A 382 0.68 -7.15 17.85
CA MET A 382 -0.18 -6.68 18.93
C MET A 382 0.62 -6.10 20.09
N ILE A 383 1.66 -6.81 20.53
CA ILE A 383 2.52 -6.34 21.64
C ILE A 383 3.18 -5.00 21.29
N HIS A 384 3.55 -4.79 20.03
CA HIS A 384 4.15 -3.52 19.59
C HIS A 384 3.14 -2.37 19.48
N GLN A 385 1.89 -2.65 19.12
CA GLN A 385 0.82 -1.65 19.02
C GLN A 385 0.28 -1.20 20.39
N LEU A 386 0.48 -2.00 21.45
CA LEU A 386 0.12 -1.70 22.84
C LEU A 386 1.21 -0.91 23.55
#